data_AF-A0AAV9J2R0-F1
#
_entry.id   AF-A0AAV9J2R0-F1
#
_cell.length_a   1.000
_cell.length_b   1.000
_cell.length_c   1.000
_cell.angle_alpha   90.00
_cell.angle_beta   90.00
_cell.angle_gamma   90.00
#
_symmetry.space_group_name_H-M   'P 1'
#
loop_
_entity.id
_entity.type
_entity.pdbx_description
1 polymer ?
#
loop_
_entity_poly.entity_id
_entity_poly.type
_entity_poly.pdbx_seq_one_letter_code
_entity_poly.pdbx_strand_id
1 'polypeptide(L)'
;MHVRLGFVLAPSTGRHSSRTPARRAVTTSVPASHETTRAPAQPSGSLAGLRLCSAPQMSDHRPSHGQAVPVATKLPQAIIFDCDGVLLESEELHRITYNETFAAEGIDLEWSSEYYEMLQNSVGGGKEKFRYHFNTHGWPSFSNGTFDTRSDGGREQLVNHLHRVKSERYAQLIRSGSGITLRPGVERLIDEALTRDLRLVVCSAANEKSVHLVLDNLLGNSAEINGQRRRRIDFFEFVLAGDVVERKKPDPMIYQMALQRLGLRPDECVVIEDSAIGLQAAIGAHLPCIITRTRYTMSQDFGGAAAIFDSLESVGLGDVAQAWAAHRP
;
A
#
# COMPACT_ATOMS: atom_id res chain seq x y z
N MET A 1 53.86 2.72 52.85
CA MET A 1 52.72 1.92 53.35
C MET A 1 52.28 0.96 52.25
N HIS A 2 52.65 -0.30 52.40
CA HIS A 2 52.07 -1.46 51.70
C HIS A 2 50.57 -1.56 52.04
N VAL A 3 49.69 -2.15 51.24
CA VAL A 3 49.54 -3.61 51.06
C VAL A 3 48.88 -3.95 49.71
N ARG A 4 49.56 -4.81 48.95
CA ARG A 4 49.03 -5.73 47.92
C ARG A 4 48.25 -6.85 48.61
N LEU A 5 47.16 -7.34 48.02
CA LEU A 5 46.88 -8.78 48.05
C LEU A 5 46.09 -9.18 46.79
N GLY A 6 46.72 -9.99 45.94
CA GLY A 6 46.03 -10.87 45.01
C GLY A 6 45.95 -12.26 45.61
N PHE A 7 45.02 -13.10 45.13
CA PHE A 7 45.22 -14.54 45.06
C PHE A 7 44.36 -15.13 43.93
N VAL A 8 44.82 -16.30 43.48
CA VAL A 8 44.68 -16.91 42.17
C VAL A 8 44.23 -18.37 42.38
N LEU A 9 43.38 -18.86 41.46
CA LEU A 9 43.10 -20.26 41.03
C LEU A 9 42.26 -21.26 41.89
N ALA A 10 41.05 -21.56 41.36
CA ALA A 10 40.54 -22.84 40.76
C ALA A 10 40.66 -24.20 41.51
N PRO A 11 40.01 -25.29 41.03
CA PRO A 11 38.59 -25.51 40.69
C PRO A 11 38.01 -26.75 41.43
N SER A 12 36.70 -26.99 41.42
CA SER A 12 36.18 -28.32 41.76
C SER A 12 35.01 -28.77 40.88
N THR A 13 35.05 -30.07 40.61
CA THR A 13 34.27 -30.88 39.69
C THR A 13 32.88 -31.20 40.22
N GLY A 14 31.88 -31.27 39.33
CA GLY A 14 30.57 -31.84 39.67
C GLY A 14 29.71 -32.07 38.44
N ARG A 15 29.89 -33.23 37.80
CA ARG A 15 28.98 -33.77 36.78
C ARG A 15 27.57 -33.91 37.35
N HIS A 16 26.54 -33.49 36.63
CA HIS A 16 25.25 -34.22 36.60
C HIS A 16 24.60 -34.07 35.23
N SER A 17 24.48 -35.22 34.56
CA SER A 17 23.74 -35.39 33.32
C SER A 17 22.25 -35.43 33.61
N SER A 18 21.44 -34.68 32.88
CA SER A 18 20.04 -35.02 32.70
C SER A 18 19.70 -34.97 31.21
N ARG A 19 19.12 -36.08 30.77
CA ARG A 19 18.89 -36.50 29.41
C ARG A 19 17.73 -35.73 28.79
N THR A 20 17.97 -35.17 27.61
CA THR A 20 16.96 -34.74 26.65
C THR A 20 16.29 -35.98 26.04
N PRO A 21 14.95 -36.12 26.01
CA PRO A 21 14.32 -37.17 25.23
C PRO A 21 14.22 -36.74 23.77
N ALA A 22 14.88 -37.51 22.90
CA ALA A 22 14.77 -37.40 21.45
C ALA A 22 13.35 -37.73 20.99
N ARG A 23 12.77 -36.83 20.19
CA ARG A 23 11.53 -37.08 19.44
C ARG A 23 11.76 -38.21 18.45
N ARG A 24 10.94 -39.26 18.56
CA ARG A 24 10.88 -40.39 17.63
C ARG A 24 10.24 -39.91 16.33
N ALA A 25 10.98 -39.99 15.23
CA ALA A 25 10.45 -39.84 13.88
C ALA A 25 9.52 -41.02 13.57
N VAL A 26 8.27 -40.74 13.18
CA VAL A 26 7.34 -41.72 12.62
C VAL A 26 7.33 -41.51 11.12
N THR A 27 7.97 -42.41 10.39
CA THR A 27 7.91 -42.50 8.93
C THR A 27 6.83 -43.49 8.51
N THR A 28 5.85 -42.96 7.78
CA THR A 28 5.18 -43.50 6.58
C THR A 28 4.58 -44.92 6.59
N SER A 29 3.26 -45.00 6.35
CA SER A 29 2.72 -45.62 5.13
C SER A 29 1.23 -45.28 4.95
N VAL A 30 0.87 -44.67 3.82
CA VAL A 30 -0.52 -44.56 3.32
C VAL A 30 -0.52 -45.28 1.97
N PRO A 31 -1.40 -46.26 1.72
CA PRO A 31 -1.46 -46.93 0.44
C PRO A 31 -2.20 -46.07 -0.59
N ALA A 32 -1.60 -45.95 -1.77
CA ALA A 32 -2.20 -45.38 -2.95
C ALA A 32 -3.33 -46.28 -3.46
N SER A 33 -4.50 -45.69 -3.71
CA SER A 33 -5.54 -46.29 -4.56
C SER A 33 -5.67 -45.44 -5.82
N HIS A 34 -5.40 -46.11 -6.94
CA HIS A 34 -5.63 -45.60 -8.29
C HIS A 34 -7.13 -45.58 -8.56
N GLU A 35 -7.68 -44.44 -8.95
CA GLU A 35 -8.93 -44.40 -9.69
C GLU A 35 -8.79 -43.46 -10.89
N THR A 36 -8.89 -44.08 -12.06
CA THR A 36 -8.67 -43.49 -13.38
C THR A 36 -10.02 -43.03 -13.91
N THR A 37 -10.33 -41.73 -13.83
CA THR A 37 -11.53 -41.17 -14.46
C THR A 37 -11.22 -40.54 -15.81
N ARG A 38 -11.72 -41.23 -16.84
CA ARG A 38 -11.74 -40.90 -18.27
C ARG A 38 -12.68 -39.70 -18.52
N ALA A 39 -12.24 -38.72 -19.31
CA ALA A 39 -13.07 -37.62 -19.80
C ALA A 39 -14.10 -38.13 -20.85
N PRO A 40 -15.34 -37.62 -20.89
CA PRO A 40 -16.30 -37.98 -21.93
C PRO A 40 -16.17 -37.07 -23.16
N ALA A 41 -16.43 -37.69 -24.31
CA ALA A 41 -16.36 -37.14 -25.65
C ALA A 41 -17.50 -36.13 -25.96
N GLN A 42 -17.20 -35.19 -26.85
CA GLN A 42 -18.15 -34.25 -27.45
C GLN A 42 -19.04 -34.95 -28.48
N PRO A 43 -20.34 -34.61 -28.60
CA PRO A 43 -21.13 -34.96 -29.76
C PRO A 43 -21.07 -33.86 -30.82
N SER A 44 -20.81 -34.30 -32.05
CA SER A 44 -20.99 -33.56 -33.29
C SER A 44 -22.48 -33.37 -33.60
N GLY A 45 -22.89 -32.12 -33.85
CA GLY A 45 -24.25 -31.77 -34.26
C GLY A 45 -24.23 -30.63 -35.27
N SER A 46 -24.48 -30.97 -36.53
CA SER A 46 -24.76 -30.03 -37.62
C SER A 46 -26.15 -29.42 -37.44
N LEU A 47 -26.28 -28.10 -37.57
CA LEU A 47 -27.52 -27.46 -38.02
C LEU A 47 -27.18 -26.17 -38.78
N ALA A 48 -27.58 -26.18 -40.04
CA ALA A 48 -27.47 -25.10 -40.99
C ALA A 48 -28.51 -23.99 -40.73
N GLY A 49 -28.13 -22.74 -41.05
CA GLY A 49 -29.03 -21.78 -41.66
C GLY A 49 -29.78 -20.82 -40.74
N LEU A 50 -29.12 -19.71 -40.36
CA LEU A 50 -29.79 -18.41 -40.23
C LEU A 50 -28.84 -17.31 -40.69
N ARG A 51 -29.23 -16.62 -41.76
CA ARG A 51 -28.57 -15.40 -42.26
C ARG A 51 -28.85 -14.27 -41.27
N LEU A 52 -27.81 -13.77 -40.63
CA LEU A 52 -27.83 -12.51 -39.88
C LEU A 52 -27.11 -11.44 -40.71
N CYS A 53 -27.80 -10.31 -40.88
CA CYS A 53 -27.32 -9.12 -41.57
C CYS A 53 -25.98 -8.64 -41.01
N SER A 54 -25.04 -8.30 -41.89
CA SER A 54 -23.73 -7.76 -41.54
C SER A 54 -23.86 -6.44 -40.79
N ALA A 55 -23.46 -6.42 -39.51
CA ALA A 55 -23.16 -5.19 -38.78
C ALA A 55 -21.82 -4.60 -39.28
N PRO A 56 -21.62 -3.27 -39.23
CA PRO A 56 -20.40 -2.65 -39.71
C PRO A 56 -19.21 -3.07 -38.82
N GLN A 57 -18.08 -3.38 -39.45
CA GLN A 57 -16.82 -3.65 -38.75
C GLN A 57 -16.46 -2.46 -37.86
N MET A 58 -16.59 -2.63 -36.55
CA MET A 58 -15.89 -1.80 -35.59
C MET A 58 -14.41 -2.10 -35.76
N SER A 59 -13.66 -1.09 -36.21
CA SER A 59 -12.19 -1.13 -36.22
C SER A 59 -11.71 -1.39 -34.80
N ASP A 60 -11.07 -2.53 -34.62
CA ASP A 60 -10.46 -2.97 -33.37
C ASP A 60 -9.20 -2.12 -33.11
N HIS A 61 -9.39 -0.86 -32.70
CA HIS A 61 -8.31 0.00 -32.23
C HIS A 61 -7.95 -0.43 -30.80
N ARG A 62 -7.13 -1.48 -30.69
CA ARG A 62 -6.30 -1.66 -29.50
C ARG A 62 -5.34 -0.46 -29.42
N PRO A 63 -5.30 0.29 -28.31
CA PRO A 63 -4.26 1.27 -28.09
C PRO A 63 -2.92 0.52 -28.01
N SER A 64 -1.93 0.98 -28.76
CA SER A 64 -0.55 0.50 -28.65
C SER A 64 0.03 0.96 -27.31
N HIS A 65 0.07 0.07 -26.33
CA HIS A 65 0.70 0.33 -25.04
C HIS A 65 2.19 0.64 -25.19
N GLY A 66 2.66 1.73 -24.58
CA GLY A 66 4.08 2.04 -24.44
C GLY A 66 4.78 2.65 -25.66
N GLN A 67 4.08 3.37 -26.54
CA GLN A 67 4.79 4.17 -27.54
C GLN A 67 5.62 5.26 -26.84
N ALA A 68 6.92 5.31 -27.16
CA ALA A 68 7.82 6.34 -26.68
C ALA A 68 7.20 7.73 -26.94
N VAL A 69 7.05 8.52 -25.87
CA VAL A 69 6.46 9.85 -25.97
C VAL A 69 7.31 10.70 -26.92
N PRO A 70 6.76 11.17 -28.06
CA PRO A 70 7.50 12.02 -28.98
C PRO A 70 8.13 13.19 -28.23
N VAL A 71 9.37 13.53 -28.58
CA VAL A 71 10.14 14.61 -27.90
C VAL A 71 9.35 15.93 -27.88
N ALA A 72 8.49 16.18 -28.87
CA ALA A 72 7.66 17.38 -28.99
C ALA A 72 6.42 17.42 -28.05
N THR A 73 6.12 16.36 -27.32
CA THR A 73 4.95 16.32 -26.41
C THR A 73 5.22 17.20 -25.20
N LYS A 74 4.33 18.18 -24.96
CA LYS A 74 4.41 19.03 -23.76
C LYS A 74 4.04 18.20 -22.53
N LEU A 75 4.89 18.25 -21.50
CA LEU A 75 4.71 17.52 -20.24
C LEU A 75 4.48 18.49 -19.07
N PRO A 76 3.82 18.06 -17.98
CA PRO A 76 3.89 18.78 -16.71
C PRO A 76 5.35 18.89 -16.25
N GLN A 77 5.63 19.87 -15.40
CA GLN A 77 6.93 20.03 -14.76
C GLN A 77 7.09 19.11 -13.56
N ALA A 78 5.99 18.69 -12.93
CA ALA A 78 6.03 17.80 -11.77
C ALA A 78 4.89 16.77 -11.76
N ILE A 79 5.19 15.59 -11.22
CA ILE A 79 4.19 14.58 -10.83
C ILE A 79 4.17 14.52 -9.30
N ILE A 80 2.98 14.68 -8.73
CA ILE A 80 2.70 14.56 -7.31
C ILE A 80 2.00 13.22 -7.09
N PHE A 81 2.69 12.28 -6.45
CA PHE A 81 2.12 10.97 -6.14
C PHE A 81 1.44 10.99 -4.76
N ASP A 82 0.24 10.43 -4.64
CA ASP A 82 -0.14 9.82 -3.36
C ASP A 82 0.74 8.58 -3.07
N CYS A 83 0.74 8.09 -1.84
CA CYS A 83 1.57 6.95 -1.44
C CYS A 83 0.76 5.65 -1.39
N ASP A 84 -0.20 5.57 -0.48
CA ASP A 84 -0.93 4.35 -0.17
C ASP A 84 -2.03 4.12 -1.19
N GLY A 85 -1.97 3.00 -1.90
CA GLY A 85 -2.88 2.75 -3.01
C GLY A 85 -2.40 3.33 -4.34
N VAL A 86 -1.33 4.14 -4.39
CA VAL A 86 -0.73 4.63 -5.65
C VAL A 86 0.68 4.07 -5.89
N LEU A 87 1.63 4.37 -5.01
CA LEU A 87 3.00 3.84 -5.14
C LEU A 87 3.04 2.37 -4.74
N LEU A 88 2.18 1.96 -3.81
CA LEU A 88 2.15 0.61 -3.27
C LEU A 88 0.74 0.16 -2.90
N GLU A 89 0.56 -1.15 -2.77
CA GLU A 89 -0.65 -1.74 -2.19
C GLU A 89 -0.41 -1.99 -0.69
N SER A 90 -0.98 -1.16 0.18
CA SER A 90 -0.75 -1.25 1.64
C SER A 90 -1.97 -1.71 2.43
N GLU A 91 -3.18 -1.59 1.88
CA GLU A 91 -4.41 -1.77 2.65
C GLU A 91 -4.65 -3.21 3.09
N GLU A 92 -4.32 -4.19 2.24
CA GLU A 92 -4.38 -5.60 2.65
C GLU A 92 -3.41 -5.91 3.78
N LEU A 93 -2.19 -5.36 3.71
CA LEU A 93 -1.19 -5.53 4.74
C LEU A 93 -1.65 -4.88 6.06
N HIS A 94 -2.35 -3.74 5.98
CA HIS A 94 -2.99 -3.16 7.15
C HIS A 94 -4.05 -4.09 7.74
N ARG A 95 -4.96 -4.65 6.94
CA ARG A 95 -5.96 -5.61 7.42
C ARG A 95 -5.32 -6.83 8.09
N ILE A 96 -4.33 -7.44 7.44
CA ILE A 96 -3.56 -8.57 7.98
C ILE A 96 -2.94 -8.19 9.33
N THR A 97 -2.31 -7.02 9.43
CA THR A 97 -1.68 -6.58 10.69
C THR A 97 -2.69 -6.27 11.80
N TYR A 98 -3.92 -5.85 11.49
CA TYR A 98 -5.00 -5.79 12.50
C TYR A 98 -5.34 -7.18 13.03
N ASN A 99 -5.60 -8.14 12.13
CA ASN A 99 -6.00 -9.51 12.51
C ASN A 99 -4.89 -10.23 13.29
N GLU A 100 -3.63 -10.08 12.87
CA GLU A 100 -2.49 -10.60 13.61
C GLU A 100 -2.32 -9.93 14.99
N THR A 101 -2.71 -8.66 15.14
CA THR A 101 -2.70 -7.98 16.44
C THR A 101 -3.79 -8.54 17.35
N PHE A 102 -5.01 -8.77 16.85
CA PHE A 102 -6.07 -9.40 17.64
C PHE A 102 -5.66 -10.78 18.12
N ALA A 103 -5.13 -11.62 17.22
CA ALA A 103 -4.66 -12.95 17.56
C ALA A 103 -3.52 -12.93 18.61
N ALA A 104 -2.55 -12.02 18.48
CA ALA A 104 -1.44 -11.89 19.42
C ALA A 104 -1.89 -11.45 20.83
N GLU A 105 -2.98 -10.69 20.90
CA GLU A 105 -3.56 -10.18 22.16
C GLU A 105 -4.66 -11.10 22.71
N GLY A 106 -4.88 -12.26 22.09
CA GLY A 106 -5.90 -13.23 22.50
C GLY A 106 -7.34 -12.75 22.33
N ILE A 107 -7.57 -11.79 21.42
CA ILE A 107 -8.90 -11.29 21.06
C ILE A 107 -9.41 -12.16 19.91
N ASP A 108 -10.51 -12.90 20.14
CA ASP A 108 -11.18 -13.71 19.12
C ASP A 108 -11.96 -12.82 18.15
N LEU A 109 -11.22 -12.20 17.23
CA LEU A 109 -11.72 -11.24 16.26
C LEU A 109 -10.89 -11.30 14.98
N GLU A 110 -11.58 -11.35 13.85
CA GLU A 110 -10.98 -11.23 12.53
C GLU A 110 -11.83 -10.28 11.67
N TRP A 111 -11.20 -9.27 11.08
CA TRP A 111 -11.84 -8.41 10.10
C TRP A 111 -11.71 -9.00 8.70
N SER A 112 -12.86 -9.25 8.06
CA SER A 112 -12.93 -9.61 6.65
C SER A 112 -12.48 -8.44 5.76
N SER A 113 -12.18 -8.72 4.50
CA SER A 113 -11.82 -7.70 3.52
C SER A 113 -12.92 -6.65 3.34
N GLU A 114 -14.18 -7.09 3.28
CA GLU A 114 -15.37 -6.26 3.09
C GLU A 114 -15.62 -5.36 4.31
N TYR A 115 -15.46 -5.91 5.51
CA TYR A 115 -15.60 -5.12 6.74
C TYR A 115 -14.47 -4.09 6.87
N TYR A 116 -13.23 -4.47 6.54
CA TYR A 116 -12.10 -3.55 6.54
C TYR A 116 -12.24 -2.44 5.49
N GLU A 117 -12.77 -2.75 4.29
CA GLU A 117 -13.08 -1.74 3.27
C GLU A 117 -14.06 -0.70 3.80
N MET A 118 -15.14 -1.13 4.44
CA MET A 118 -16.09 -0.22 5.10
C MET A 118 -15.38 0.65 6.14
N LEU A 119 -14.56 0.06 7.01
CA LEU A 119 -13.81 0.80 8.03
C LEU A 119 -12.85 1.83 7.41
N GLN A 120 -12.13 1.45 6.35
CA GLN A 120 -11.20 2.32 5.65
C GLN A 120 -11.93 3.52 5.02
N ASN A 121 -13.06 3.26 4.37
CA ASN A 121 -13.77 4.27 3.59
C ASN A 121 -14.72 5.16 4.42
N SER A 122 -15.12 4.75 5.64
CA SER A 122 -16.11 5.48 6.44
C SER A 122 -15.65 5.94 7.82
N VAL A 123 -14.64 5.29 8.41
CA VAL A 123 -14.15 5.65 9.75
C VAL A 123 -12.82 6.37 9.67
N GLY A 124 -11.91 5.90 8.80
CA GLY A 124 -10.53 6.38 8.73
C GLY A 124 -9.76 6.15 10.05
N GLY A 125 -8.46 6.46 10.07
CA GLY A 125 -7.65 6.46 11.30
C GLY A 125 -7.42 5.08 11.96
N GLY A 126 -6.21 4.83 12.48
CA GLY A 126 -5.91 3.51 13.06
C GLY A 126 -6.62 3.23 14.38
N LYS A 127 -6.69 4.24 15.25
CA LYS A 127 -7.32 4.14 16.58
C LYS A 127 -8.84 4.21 16.48
N GLU A 128 -9.33 5.02 15.56
CA GLU A 128 -10.74 5.27 15.30
C GLU A 128 -11.43 4.00 14.82
N LYS A 129 -10.77 3.19 13.97
CA LYS A 129 -11.26 1.85 13.59
C LYS A 129 -11.45 0.91 14.79
N PHE A 130 -10.49 0.85 15.72
CA PHE A 130 -10.65 0.06 16.95
C PHE A 130 -11.83 0.55 17.78
N ARG A 131 -11.92 1.87 18.02
CA ARG A 131 -13.03 2.47 18.78
C ARG A 131 -14.37 2.19 18.14
N TYR A 132 -14.49 2.41 16.84
CA TYR A 132 -15.71 2.15 16.08
C TYR A 132 -16.15 0.69 16.23
N HIS A 133 -15.23 -0.25 16.00
CA HIS A 133 -15.55 -1.67 16.09
C HIS A 133 -16.00 -2.06 17.50
N PHE A 134 -15.24 -1.73 18.55
CA PHE A 134 -15.58 -2.14 19.92
C PHE A 134 -16.80 -1.41 20.50
N ASN A 135 -17.06 -0.16 20.11
CA ASN A 135 -18.28 0.53 20.48
C ASN A 135 -19.52 -0.08 19.80
N THR A 136 -19.36 -0.63 18.60
CA THR A 136 -20.47 -1.22 17.82
C THR A 136 -20.73 -2.69 18.19
N HIS A 137 -19.68 -3.48 18.41
CA HIS A 137 -19.76 -4.93 18.57
C HIS A 137 -19.47 -5.42 20.00
N GLY A 138 -19.10 -4.51 20.90
CA GLY A 138 -18.74 -4.80 22.28
C GLY A 138 -17.23 -4.79 22.52
N TRP A 139 -16.86 -4.40 23.74
CA TRP A 139 -15.46 -4.33 24.16
C TRP A 139 -14.97 -5.70 24.66
N PRO A 140 -13.74 -6.11 24.32
CA PRO A 140 -13.18 -7.37 24.78
C PRO A 140 -13.00 -7.37 26.31
N SER A 141 -13.11 -8.55 26.91
CA SER A 141 -12.86 -8.78 28.33
C SER A 141 -11.63 -9.67 28.51
N PHE A 142 -10.73 -9.28 29.39
CA PHE A 142 -9.48 -10.00 29.65
C PHE A 142 -9.58 -10.72 30.99
N SER A 143 -9.45 -12.05 30.99
CA SER A 143 -9.66 -12.90 32.17
C SER A 143 -8.67 -12.64 33.32
N ASN A 144 -7.48 -12.13 32.98
CA ASN A 144 -6.43 -11.72 33.92
C ASN A 144 -6.52 -10.24 34.33
N GLY A 145 -7.53 -9.50 33.85
CA GLY A 145 -7.72 -8.08 34.15
C GLY A 145 -6.65 -7.16 33.54
N THR A 146 -5.95 -7.56 32.47
CA THR A 146 -4.91 -6.71 31.84
C THR A 146 -5.44 -5.33 31.43
N PHE A 147 -6.69 -5.25 30.97
CA PHE A 147 -7.36 -3.99 30.66
C PHE A 147 -8.76 -3.96 31.29
N ASP A 148 -9.10 -2.85 31.95
CA ASP A 148 -10.46 -2.58 32.44
C ASP A 148 -11.29 -1.86 31.36
N THR A 149 -11.87 -2.63 30.44
CA THR A 149 -12.68 -2.08 29.34
C THR A 149 -14.08 -1.62 29.77
N ARG A 150 -14.40 -1.67 31.07
CA ARG A 150 -15.65 -1.12 31.63
C ARG A 150 -15.55 0.39 31.87
N SER A 151 -14.34 0.90 32.09
CA SER A 151 -14.07 2.33 32.21
C SER A 151 -13.54 2.92 30.91
N ASP A 152 -13.84 4.20 30.65
CA ASP A 152 -13.31 4.89 29.47
C ASP A 152 -11.79 4.96 29.47
N GLY A 153 -11.18 5.07 30.66
CA GLY A 153 -9.73 5.03 30.82
C GLY A 153 -9.10 3.71 30.35
N GLY A 154 -9.65 2.56 30.74
CA GLY A 154 -9.11 1.27 30.32
C GLY A 154 -9.40 0.94 28.84
N ARG A 155 -10.53 1.42 28.30
CA ARG A 155 -10.82 1.39 26.85
C ARG A 155 -9.75 2.13 26.04
N GLU A 156 -9.40 3.34 26.46
CA GLU A 156 -8.35 4.12 25.79
C GLU A 156 -6.96 3.50 25.94
N GLN A 157 -6.65 2.90 27.09
CA GLN A 157 -5.40 2.15 27.27
C GLN A 157 -5.30 0.97 26.29
N LEU A 158 -6.38 0.21 26.14
CA LEU A 158 -6.44 -0.90 25.18
C LEU A 158 -6.25 -0.40 23.74
N VAL A 159 -6.99 0.62 23.31
CA VAL A 159 -6.87 1.16 21.94
C VAL A 159 -5.46 1.64 21.64
N ASN A 160 -4.83 2.34 22.59
CA ASN A 160 -3.46 2.81 22.43
C ASN A 160 -2.46 1.64 22.37
N HIS A 161 -2.66 0.60 23.18
CA HIS A 161 -1.83 -0.61 23.16
C HIS A 161 -1.97 -1.36 21.83
N LEU A 162 -3.20 -1.68 21.40
CA LEU A 162 -3.45 -2.37 20.12
C LEU A 162 -2.87 -1.60 18.94
N HIS A 163 -3.06 -0.27 18.91
CA HIS A 163 -2.49 0.58 17.87
C HIS A 163 -0.97 0.54 17.86
N ARG A 164 -0.32 0.55 19.03
CA ARG A 164 1.14 0.45 19.15
C ARG A 164 1.63 -0.91 18.64
N VAL A 165 1.04 -2.01 19.10
CA VAL A 165 1.41 -3.38 18.69
C VAL A 165 1.21 -3.56 17.18
N LYS A 166 0.08 -3.13 16.63
CA LYS A 166 -0.18 -3.13 15.18
C LYS A 166 0.86 -2.33 14.42
N SER A 167 1.21 -1.14 14.90
CA SER A 167 2.19 -0.27 14.25
C SER A 167 3.60 -0.88 14.24
N GLU A 168 4.02 -1.48 15.34
CA GLU A 168 5.30 -2.19 15.45
C GLU A 168 5.35 -3.40 14.51
N ARG A 169 4.28 -4.19 14.46
CA ARG A 169 4.16 -5.34 13.57
C ARG A 169 4.17 -4.94 12.10
N TYR A 170 3.42 -3.91 11.73
CA TYR A 170 3.46 -3.37 10.38
C TYR A 170 4.88 -2.94 10.01
N ALA A 171 5.57 -2.18 10.85
CA ALA A 171 6.95 -1.76 10.61
C ALA A 171 7.92 -2.95 10.46
N GLN A 172 7.71 -4.06 11.19
CA GLN A 172 8.52 -5.28 11.04
C GLN A 172 8.31 -5.93 9.68
N LEU A 173 7.05 -6.05 9.20
CA LEU A 173 6.75 -6.61 7.88
C LEU A 173 7.37 -5.77 6.75
N ILE A 174 7.33 -4.44 6.87
CA ILE A 174 8.01 -3.55 5.91
C ILE A 174 9.51 -3.84 5.89
N ARG A 175 10.15 -3.86 7.06
CA ARG A 175 11.61 -4.08 7.17
C ARG A 175 12.06 -5.46 6.71
N SER A 176 11.21 -6.47 6.82
CA SER A 176 11.51 -7.80 6.30
C SER A 176 11.23 -7.94 4.80
N GLY A 177 10.76 -6.87 4.13
CA GLY A 177 10.35 -6.88 2.73
C GLY A 177 9.16 -7.80 2.46
N SER A 178 8.40 -8.16 3.49
CA SER A 178 7.33 -9.16 3.39
C SER A 178 5.98 -8.48 3.19
N GLY A 179 5.27 -8.88 2.13
CA GLY A 179 3.87 -8.50 1.93
C GLY A 179 3.63 -7.06 1.45
N ILE A 180 4.67 -6.34 1.04
CA ILE A 180 4.53 -5.02 0.42
C ILE A 180 5.31 -4.94 -0.88
N THR A 181 4.65 -4.50 -1.94
CA THR A 181 5.23 -4.34 -3.27
C THR A 181 4.80 -3.01 -3.85
N LEU A 182 5.64 -2.44 -4.72
CA LEU A 182 5.22 -1.34 -5.56
C LEU A 182 4.04 -1.78 -6.43
N ARG A 183 3.12 -0.86 -6.71
CA ARG A 183 2.07 -1.15 -7.69
C ARG A 183 2.72 -1.35 -9.07
N PRO A 184 2.20 -2.29 -9.87
CA PRO A 184 2.70 -2.51 -11.21
C PRO A 184 2.73 -1.21 -12.03
N GLY A 185 3.85 -0.93 -12.70
CA GLY A 185 4.05 0.28 -13.51
C GLY A 185 4.64 1.49 -12.77
N VAL A 186 4.67 1.50 -11.43
CA VAL A 186 5.24 2.63 -10.64
C VAL A 186 6.69 2.89 -10.96
N GLU A 187 7.56 1.87 -10.91
CA GLU A 187 8.99 2.02 -11.22
C GLU A 187 9.20 2.55 -12.64
N ARG A 188 8.48 1.98 -13.61
CA ARG A 188 8.53 2.40 -15.01
C ARG A 188 8.16 3.88 -15.16
N LEU A 189 7.05 4.30 -14.57
CA LEU A 189 6.59 5.68 -14.70
C LEU A 189 7.54 6.67 -14.01
N ILE A 190 8.10 6.31 -12.86
CA ILE A 190 9.15 7.09 -12.19
C ILE A 190 10.36 7.26 -13.12
N ASP A 191 10.84 6.17 -13.73
CA ASP A 191 12.01 6.22 -14.62
C ASP A 191 11.75 7.06 -15.87
N GLU A 192 10.58 6.90 -16.49
CA GLU A 192 10.17 7.69 -17.64
C GLU A 192 10.14 9.18 -17.28
N ALA A 193 9.52 9.53 -16.15
CA ALA A 193 9.40 10.90 -15.67
C ALA A 193 10.78 11.53 -15.40
N LEU A 194 11.65 10.82 -14.68
CA LEU A 194 12.99 11.31 -14.36
C LEU A 194 13.88 11.43 -15.62
N THR A 195 13.75 10.51 -16.58
CA THR A 195 14.45 10.59 -17.88
C THR A 195 14.04 11.83 -18.69
N ARG A 196 12.84 12.37 -18.40
CA ARG A 196 12.31 13.60 -19.02
C ARG A 196 12.43 14.83 -18.11
N ASP A 197 13.25 14.72 -17.05
CA ASP A 197 13.53 15.78 -16.07
C ASP A 197 12.29 16.31 -15.33
N LEU A 198 11.25 15.47 -15.16
CA LEU A 198 10.10 15.81 -14.34
C LEU A 198 10.46 15.72 -12.86
N ARG A 199 9.95 16.67 -12.09
CA ARG A 199 10.13 16.75 -10.63
C ARG A 199 9.13 15.81 -9.95
N LEU A 200 9.60 15.01 -8.99
CA LEU A 200 8.76 14.03 -8.30
C LEU A 200 8.62 14.39 -6.83
N VAL A 201 7.39 14.32 -6.31
CA VAL A 201 7.09 14.50 -4.88
C VAL A 201 6.02 13.52 -4.42
N VAL A 202 5.98 13.23 -3.12
CA VAL A 202 4.94 12.39 -2.50
C VAL A 202 4.09 13.21 -1.53
N CYS A 203 2.77 13.01 -1.55
CA CYS A 203 1.82 13.64 -0.64
C CYS A 203 0.85 12.59 -0.07
N SER A 204 1.07 12.17 1.18
CA SER A 204 0.28 11.12 1.84
C SER A 204 -0.42 11.62 3.11
N ALA A 205 -1.59 11.05 3.41
CA ALA A 205 -2.28 11.26 4.69
C ALA A 205 -1.71 10.39 5.83
N ALA A 206 -0.90 9.37 5.50
CA ALA A 206 -0.33 8.43 6.46
C ALA A 206 0.80 9.06 7.29
N ASN A 207 1.16 8.40 8.40
CA ASN A 207 2.22 8.87 9.28
C ASN A 207 3.57 8.98 8.54
N GLU A 208 4.27 10.09 8.73
CA GLU A 208 5.56 10.39 8.09
C GLU A 208 6.59 9.26 8.26
N LYS A 209 6.78 8.72 9.47
CA LYS A 209 7.76 7.65 9.71
C LYS A 209 7.39 6.37 8.95
N SER A 210 6.10 6.06 8.84
CA SER A 210 5.61 4.91 8.09
C SER A 210 5.84 5.09 6.59
N VAL A 211 5.52 6.26 6.04
CA VAL A 211 5.75 6.59 4.62
C VAL A 211 7.23 6.49 4.27
N HIS A 212 8.11 7.13 5.05
CA HIS A 212 9.55 7.04 4.80
C HIS A 212 10.08 5.61 4.89
N LEU A 213 9.66 4.84 5.89
CA LEU A 213 10.08 3.44 6.03
C LEU A 213 9.67 2.61 4.80
N VAL A 214 8.44 2.79 4.31
CA VAL A 214 7.92 2.08 3.14
C VAL A 214 8.67 2.49 1.88
N LEU A 215 8.84 3.79 1.65
CA LEU A 215 9.50 4.30 0.46
C LEU A 215 11.00 3.95 0.44
N ASP A 216 11.71 4.03 1.57
CA ASP A 216 13.11 3.59 1.66
C ASP A 216 13.24 2.09 1.37
N ASN A 217 12.27 1.27 1.78
CA ASN A 217 12.31 -0.16 1.54
C ASN A 217 12.00 -0.52 0.07
N LEU A 218 11.01 0.15 -0.53
CA LEU A 218 10.54 -0.17 -1.88
C LEU A 218 11.31 0.54 -3.00
N LEU A 219 11.75 1.77 -2.75
CA LEU A 219 12.47 2.63 -3.71
C LEU A 219 13.93 2.87 -3.28
N GLY A 220 14.44 2.07 -2.33
CA GLY A 220 15.83 2.10 -1.90
C GLY A 220 16.80 1.45 -2.88
N ASN A 221 16.31 0.75 -3.90
CA ASN A 221 17.13 0.20 -4.98
C ASN A 221 17.79 1.32 -5.80
N SER A 222 19.02 1.10 -6.25
CA SER A 222 19.70 2.05 -7.12
C SER A 222 19.14 1.97 -8.54
N ALA A 223 18.82 3.12 -9.12
CA ALA A 223 18.51 3.27 -10.54
C ALA A 223 19.59 4.16 -11.18
N GLU A 224 19.89 3.91 -12.46
CA GLU A 224 20.72 4.79 -13.27
C GLU A 224 19.82 5.60 -14.18
N ILE A 225 19.68 6.89 -13.88
CA ILE A 225 18.84 7.82 -14.63
C ILE A 225 19.69 8.99 -15.09
N ASN A 226 19.66 9.29 -16.39
CA ASN A 226 20.45 10.37 -17.00
C ASN A 226 21.94 10.34 -16.61
N GLY A 227 22.52 9.13 -16.50
CA GLY A 227 23.92 8.91 -16.12
C GLY A 227 24.21 9.09 -14.61
N GLN A 228 23.19 9.26 -13.78
CA GLN A 228 23.30 9.35 -12.32
C GLN A 228 22.78 8.07 -11.67
N ARG A 229 23.67 7.37 -10.95
CA ARG A 229 23.30 6.19 -10.16
C ARG A 229 23.09 6.54 -8.69
N ARG A 230 21.84 6.52 -8.24
CA ARG A 230 21.43 6.76 -6.83
C ARG A 230 20.15 5.98 -6.51
N ARG A 231 19.70 5.96 -5.26
CA ARG A 231 18.44 5.27 -4.91
C ARG A 231 17.26 6.00 -5.54
N ARG A 232 16.23 5.27 -5.99
CA ARG A 232 15.02 5.88 -6.59
C ARG A 232 14.37 6.92 -5.67
N ILE A 233 14.27 6.60 -4.38
CA ILE A 233 13.70 7.52 -3.38
C ILE A 233 14.46 8.85 -3.29
N ASP A 234 15.77 8.84 -3.56
CA ASP A 234 16.57 10.05 -3.48
C ASP A 234 16.21 11.02 -4.63
N PHE A 235 15.59 10.58 -5.73
CA PHE A 235 15.14 11.47 -6.81
C PHE A 235 13.86 12.24 -6.48
N PHE A 236 13.10 11.84 -5.45
CA PHE A 236 11.97 12.64 -4.98
C PHE A 236 12.51 13.88 -4.26
N GLU A 237 12.04 15.07 -4.63
CA GLU A 237 12.51 16.31 -4.03
C GLU A 237 12.14 16.41 -2.55
N PHE A 238 10.95 15.90 -2.21
CA PHE A 238 10.48 15.78 -0.85
C PHE A 238 9.25 14.89 -0.73
N VAL A 239 8.97 14.50 0.50
CA VAL A 239 7.75 13.81 0.94
C VAL A 239 7.00 14.74 1.89
N LEU A 240 5.70 14.90 1.68
CA LEU A 240 4.77 15.50 2.64
C LEU A 240 3.86 14.39 3.17
N ALA A 241 3.84 14.20 4.48
CA ALA A 241 3.10 13.11 5.10
C ALA A 241 2.56 13.49 6.47
N GLY A 242 1.42 12.90 6.84
CA GLY A 242 0.87 12.92 8.18
C GLY A 242 0.47 14.32 8.64
N ASP A 243 1.03 14.75 9.77
CA ASP A 243 0.64 15.98 10.45
C ASP A 243 1.47 17.20 10.01
N VAL A 244 2.14 17.13 8.86
CA VAL A 244 2.78 18.30 8.23
C VAL A 244 1.74 19.35 7.83
N VAL A 245 0.48 18.94 7.66
CA VAL A 245 -0.69 19.80 7.46
C VAL A 245 -1.69 19.65 8.60
N GLU A 246 -2.33 20.75 8.96
CA GLU A 246 -3.38 20.76 9.99
C GLU A 246 -4.67 20.09 9.47
N ARG A 247 -5.02 20.36 8.21
CA ARG A 247 -6.23 19.82 7.57
C ARG A 247 -5.84 18.74 6.56
N LYS A 248 -6.38 17.54 6.77
CA LYS A 248 -6.11 16.35 5.95
C LYS A 248 -7.08 16.29 4.77
N LYS A 249 -6.74 15.48 3.75
CA LYS A 249 -7.63 15.18 2.61
C LYS A 249 -9.03 14.81 3.14
N PRO A 250 -10.13 15.37 2.60
CA PRO A 250 -10.25 16.02 1.28
C PRO A 250 -9.88 17.51 1.25
N ASP A 251 -9.39 18.10 2.35
CA ASP A 251 -8.86 19.46 2.31
C ASP A 251 -7.61 19.53 1.39
N PRO A 252 -7.49 20.56 0.53
CA PRO A 252 -6.39 20.67 -0.43
C PRO A 252 -5.04 21.06 0.17
N MET A 253 -4.94 21.33 1.47
CA MET A 253 -3.76 21.92 2.10
C MET A 253 -2.45 21.19 1.79
N ILE A 254 -2.44 19.85 1.75
CA ILE A 254 -1.21 19.08 1.46
C ILE A 254 -0.69 19.33 0.04
N TYR A 255 -1.59 19.44 -0.93
CA TYR A 255 -1.24 19.73 -2.31
C TYR A 255 -0.89 21.19 -2.53
N GLN A 256 -1.56 22.12 -1.83
CA GLN A 256 -1.20 23.54 -1.82
C GLN A 256 0.21 23.75 -1.25
N MET A 257 0.55 23.04 -0.16
CA MET A 257 1.89 23.04 0.41
C MET A 257 2.92 22.46 -0.57
N ALA A 258 2.59 21.38 -1.29
CA ALA A 258 3.46 20.81 -2.32
C ALA A 258 3.73 21.82 -3.44
N LEU A 259 2.70 22.50 -3.94
CA LEU A 259 2.84 23.56 -4.95
C LEU A 259 3.71 24.71 -4.46
N GLN A 260 3.49 25.18 -3.23
CA GLN A 260 4.30 26.23 -2.63
C GLN A 260 5.78 25.83 -2.54
N ARG A 261 6.07 24.61 -2.09
CA ARG A 261 7.44 24.11 -1.93
C ARG A 261 8.12 23.80 -3.27
N LEU A 262 7.35 23.35 -4.26
CA LEU A 262 7.83 23.20 -5.64
C LEU A 262 8.09 24.56 -6.29
N GLY A 263 7.35 25.61 -5.90
CA GLY A 263 7.37 26.90 -6.60
C GLY A 263 6.71 26.81 -7.98
N LEU A 264 5.70 25.95 -8.12
CA LEU A 264 4.98 25.70 -9.38
C LEU A 264 3.51 26.12 -9.27
N ARG A 265 2.91 26.44 -10.40
CA ARG A 265 1.46 26.66 -10.52
C ARG A 265 0.73 25.33 -10.68
N PRO A 266 -0.58 25.26 -10.34
CA PRO A 266 -1.36 24.04 -10.54
C PRO A 266 -1.34 23.51 -11.98
N ASP A 267 -1.34 24.40 -12.99
CA ASP A 267 -1.31 24.04 -14.43
C ASP A 267 0.05 23.51 -14.92
N GLU A 268 1.04 23.42 -14.03
CA GLU A 268 2.38 22.87 -14.27
C GLU A 268 2.57 21.50 -13.62
N CYS A 269 1.59 21.02 -12.85
CA CYS A 269 1.67 19.78 -12.10
C CYS A 269 0.53 18.83 -12.47
N VAL A 270 0.69 17.56 -12.14
CA VAL A 270 -0.36 16.55 -12.19
C VAL A 270 -0.28 15.68 -10.94
N VAL A 271 -1.43 15.32 -10.38
CA VAL A 271 -1.54 14.41 -9.24
C VAL A 271 -1.87 13.01 -9.73
N ILE A 272 -1.28 11.99 -9.12
CA ILE A 272 -1.74 10.59 -9.25
C ILE A 272 -2.28 10.14 -7.90
N GLU A 273 -3.53 9.69 -7.89
CA GLU A 273 -4.32 9.33 -6.71
C GLU A 273 -5.09 8.03 -6.94
N ASP A 274 -5.60 7.43 -5.87
CA ASP A 274 -6.44 6.22 -5.96
C ASP A 274 -7.85 6.41 -5.35
N SER A 275 -8.06 7.47 -4.56
CA SER A 275 -9.26 7.66 -3.75
C SER A 275 -10.04 8.93 -4.11
N ALA A 276 -11.36 8.91 -3.90
CA ALA A 276 -12.22 10.08 -4.12
C ALA A 276 -11.91 11.23 -3.14
N ILE A 277 -11.51 10.90 -1.90
CA ILE A 277 -11.05 11.88 -0.91
C ILE A 277 -9.78 12.58 -1.39
N GLY A 278 -8.83 11.81 -1.96
CA GLY A 278 -7.63 12.35 -2.58
C GLY A 278 -7.91 13.18 -3.82
N LEU A 279 -8.80 12.72 -4.68
CA LEU A 279 -9.29 13.47 -5.84
C LEU A 279 -9.88 14.82 -5.44
N GLN A 280 -10.74 14.86 -4.43
CA GLN A 280 -11.34 16.11 -3.93
C GLN A 280 -10.28 17.10 -3.43
N ALA A 281 -9.25 16.61 -2.74
CA ALA A 281 -8.13 17.44 -2.32
C ALA A 281 -7.32 17.98 -3.51
N ALA A 282 -7.08 17.16 -4.55
CA ALA A 282 -6.38 17.60 -5.75
C ALA A 282 -7.19 18.65 -6.53
N ILE A 283 -8.50 18.44 -6.70
CA ILE A 283 -9.43 19.39 -7.32
C ILE A 283 -9.47 20.71 -6.53
N GLY A 284 -9.54 20.63 -5.20
CA GLY A 284 -9.51 21.81 -4.33
C GLY A 284 -8.20 22.61 -4.41
N ALA A 285 -7.12 21.98 -4.87
CA ALA A 285 -5.83 22.62 -5.17
C ALA A 285 -5.69 23.03 -6.66
N HIS A 286 -6.75 22.87 -7.45
CA HIS A 286 -6.79 23.12 -8.90
C HIS A 286 -5.80 22.28 -9.72
N LEU A 287 -5.48 21.08 -9.23
CA LEU A 287 -4.56 20.16 -9.89
C LEU A 287 -5.31 19.16 -10.77
N PRO A 288 -4.89 18.97 -12.04
CA PRO A 288 -5.29 17.80 -12.81
C PRO A 288 -4.91 16.53 -12.04
N CYS A 289 -5.87 15.60 -11.91
CA CYS A 289 -5.70 14.42 -11.08
C CYS A 289 -6.04 13.15 -11.88
N ILE A 290 -5.06 12.27 -12.01
CA ILE A 290 -5.22 10.94 -12.61
C ILE A 290 -5.54 9.96 -11.49
N ILE A 291 -6.62 9.19 -11.66
CA ILE A 291 -6.99 8.13 -10.73
C ILE A 291 -6.47 6.79 -11.21
N THR A 292 -5.86 6.03 -10.31
CA THR A 292 -5.45 4.65 -10.52
C THR A 292 -6.14 3.79 -9.46
N ARG A 293 -7.30 3.22 -9.81
CA ARG A 293 -8.17 2.53 -8.86
C ARG A 293 -7.45 1.39 -8.14
N THR A 294 -7.78 1.20 -6.87
CA THR A 294 -7.43 -0.02 -6.12
C THR A 294 -8.69 -0.84 -5.90
N ARG A 295 -8.54 -2.07 -5.40
CA ARG A 295 -9.69 -2.90 -5.02
C ARG A 295 -10.59 -2.24 -3.97
N TYR A 296 -10.02 -1.38 -3.12
CA TYR A 296 -10.71 -0.70 -2.02
C TYR A 296 -11.40 0.61 -2.45
N THR A 297 -11.05 1.13 -3.62
CA THR A 297 -11.58 2.39 -4.15
C THR A 297 -12.34 2.21 -5.46
N MET A 298 -12.42 0.98 -6.00
CA MET A 298 -13.01 0.68 -7.31
C MET A 298 -14.47 1.15 -7.47
N SER A 299 -15.22 1.17 -6.37
CA SER A 299 -16.64 1.55 -6.31
C SER A 299 -16.88 3.04 -6.06
N GLN A 300 -15.83 3.83 -5.82
CA GLN A 300 -15.95 5.25 -5.50
C GLN A 300 -16.28 6.10 -6.75
N ASP A 301 -16.89 7.26 -6.53
CA ASP A 301 -17.14 8.24 -7.59
C ASP A 301 -15.89 9.10 -7.82
N PHE A 302 -15.39 9.07 -9.06
CA PHE A 302 -14.22 9.82 -9.50
C PHE A 302 -14.59 10.96 -10.46
N GLY A 303 -15.81 11.50 -10.36
CA GLY A 303 -16.24 12.68 -11.08
C GLY A 303 -15.23 13.85 -10.91
N GLY A 304 -14.77 14.39 -12.04
CA GLY A 304 -13.78 15.47 -12.09
C GLY A 304 -12.32 15.00 -12.19
N ALA A 305 -12.04 13.69 -12.17
CA ALA A 305 -10.72 13.17 -12.49
C ALA A 305 -10.34 13.47 -13.95
N ALA A 306 -9.05 13.79 -14.15
CA ALA A 306 -8.50 14.07 -15.47
C ALA A 306 -8.46 12.83 -16.37
N ALA A 307 -8.21 11.68 -15.76
CA ALA A 307 -8.30 10.36 -16.36
C ALA A 307 -8.43 9.31 -15.24
N ILE A 308 -8.98 8.13 -15.58
CA ILE A 308 -9.18 7.03 -14.64
C ILE A 308 -8.60 5.76 -15.28
N PHE A 309 -7.76 5.05 -14.55
CA PHE A 309 -7.13 3.80 -14.93
C PHE A 309 -7.25 2.76 -13.82
N ASP A 310 -7.09 1.48 -14.16
CA ASP A 310 -7.08 0.38 -13.18
C ASP A 310 -5.70 0.02 -12.67
N SER A 311 -4.66 0.35 -13.44
CA SER A 311 -3.28 0.02 -13.11
C SER A 311 -2.36 1.08 -13.71
N LEU A 312 -1.25 1.36 -13.01
CA LEU A 312 -0.18 2.18 -13.56
C LEU A 312 0.59 1.46 -14.69
N GLU A 313 0.41 0.14 -14.87
CA GLU A 313 0.96 -0.58 -16.02
C GLU A 313 0.52 0.01 -17.34
N SER A 314 -0.74 0.46 -17.44
CA SER A 314 -1.31 1.06 -18.63
C SER A 314 -1.14 2.57 -18.71
N VAL A 315 -0.42 3.19 -17.76
CA VAL A 315 -0.18 4.64 -17.72
C VAL A 315 1.27 4.93 -18.05
N GLY A 316 1.54 5.46 -19.24
CA GLY A 316 2.84 6.02 -19.60
C GLY A 316 2.84 7.55 -19.51
N LEU A 317 4.01 8.15 -19.72
CA LEU A 317 4.11 9.62 -19.78
C LEU A 317 3.22 10.26 -20.85
N GLY A 318 2.87 9.53 -21.91
CA GLY A 318 1.96 10.01 -22.95
C GLY A 318 0.55 10.20 -22.41
N ASP A 319 0.06 9.24 -21.64
CA ASP A 319 -1.23 9.29 -20.95
C ASP A 319 -1.24 10.40 -19.90
N VAL A 320 -0.14 10.55 -19.16
CA VAL A 320 0.05 11.66 -18.21
C VAL A 320 -0.03 13.01 -18.91
N ALA A 321 0.68 13.16 -20.04
CA ALA A 321 0.65 14.39 -20.84
C ALA A 321 -0.76 14.72 -21.34
N GLN A 322 -1.48 13.71 -21.83
CA GLN A 322 -2.83 13.86 -22.37
C GLN A 322 -3.83 14.25 -21.28
N ALA A 323 -3.84 13.54 -20.14
CA ALA A 323 -4.71 13.84 -19.01
C ALA A 323 -4.47 15.24 -18.46
N TRP A 324 -3.19 15.61 -18.29
CA TRP A 324 -2.79 16.95 -17.86
C TRP A 324 -3.20 18.03 -18.85
N ALA A 325 -2.98 17.83 -20.16
CA ALA A 325 -3.29 18.83 -21.18
C ALA A 325 -4.80 19.08 -21.33
N ALA A 326 -5.62 18.03 -21.19
CA ALA A 326 -7.09 18.13 -21.29
C ALA A 326 -7.73 18.92 -20.13
N HIS A 327 -7.03 19.05 -19.00
CA HIS A 327 -7.54 19.65 -17.77
C HIS A 327 -6.83 20.96 -17.39
N ARG A 328 -6.18 21.60 -18.37
CA ARG A 328 -5.68 22.97 -18.18
C ARG A 328 -6.84 23.96 -18.26
N PRO A 329 -6.99 24.86 -17.27
CA PRO A 329 -8.01 25.90 -17.30
C PRO A 329 -7.83 26.89 -18.46
#